data_AF-A0A5H2XT74-F1
#
_entry.id   AF-A0A5H2XT74-F1
#
_cell.length_a   1.000
_cell.length_b   1.000
_cell.length_c   1.000
_cell.angle_alpha   90.00
_cell.angle_beta   90.00
_cell.angle_gamma   90.00
#
_symmetry.space_group_name_H-M   'P 1'
#
loop_
_entity.id
_entity.type
_entity.pdbx_description
1 polymer ?
#
loop_
_entity_poly.entity_id
_entity_poly.type
_entity_poly.pdbx_seq_one_letter_code
_entity_poly.pdbx_strand_id
1 'polypeptide(L)'
;MQAQMWFGATGQGKKSFNHTHCWEVVKTCKRFQIIPTGPTVVLNETPLHETPASDSPMDSPMSQDSPIENEPRPIGRKAAKAKRGSNSSKNASQFLEELSKHQAMRIEMDLKQQEHDMAVQVEYAKEREYVRKEREYVREQNIEKKDRETMAMDTSHMAVSMGFGSYTSSAS
;
A
#
# COMPACT_ATOMS: atom_id res chain seq x y z
N MET A 1 47.33 -16.16 -20.34
CA MET A 1 47.82 -14.75 -20.35
C MET A 1 47.05 -13.96 -19.30
N GLN A 2 47.72 -13.45 -18.26
CA GLN A 2 47.09 -12.67 -17.16
C GLN A 2 46.90 -11.20 -17.57
N ALA A 3 45.80 -10.58 -17.15
CA ALA A 3 45.43 -9.18 -17.47
C ALA A 3 46.51 -8.14 -17.11
N GLN A 4 47.39 -8.47 -16.17
CA GLN A 4 48.50 -7.63 -15.75
C GLN A 4 49.57 -7.46 -16.85
N MET A 5 49.71 -8.42 -17.78
CA MET A 5 50.64 -8.29 -18.91
C MET A 5 50.13 -7.28 -19.97
N TRP A 6 48.82 -7.14 -20.14
CA TRP A 6 48.22 -6.19 -21.10
C TRP A 6 48.37 -4.73 -20.65
N PHE A 7 48.51 -4.51 -19.35
CA PHE A 7 48.69 -3.17 -18.77
C PHE A 7 50.16 -2.75 -18.63
N GLY A 8 51.08 -3.43 -19.31
CA GLY A 8 52.42 -2.97 -19.68
C GLY A 8 53.18 -2.20 -18.59
N ALA A 9 54.16 -2.86 -17.98
CA ALA A 9 55.14 -2.24 -17.12
C ALA A 9 55.72 -0.94 -17.72
N THR A 10 55.26 0.23 -17.28
CA THR A 10 56.00 1.49 -17.12
C THR A 10 55.04 2.60 -16.68
N GLY A 11 55.44 3.35 -15.64
CA GLY A 11 54.78 4.60 -15.27
C GLY A 11 54.36 4.64 -13.80
N GLN A 12 55.10 5.40 -13.01
CA GLN A 12 54.79 5.75 -11.63
C GLN A 12 53.32 6.17 -11.47
N GLY A 13 52.56 5.43 -10.67
CA GLY A 13 51.20 5.81 -10.31
C GLY A 13 50.42 4.63 -9.76
N LYS A 14 50.44 4.44 -8.43
CA LYS A 14 49.66 3.41 -7.73
C LYS A 14 48.15 3.72 -7.84
N LYS A 15 47.54 3.46 -9.00
CA LYS A 15 46.09 3.22 -9.10
C LYS A 15 45.92 1.72 -9.26
N SER A 16 45.67 1.03 -8.15
CA SER A 16 45.37 -0.40 -8.16
C SER A 16 44.19 -0.64 -9.09
N PHE A 17 44.36 -1.55 -10.06
CA PHE A 17 43.27 -2.03 -10.92
C PHE A 17 42.08 -2.44 -10.04
N ASN A 18 40.97 -1.72 -10.15
CA ASN A 18 39.79 -1.93 -9.32
C ASN A 18 38.94 -3.00 -10.01
N HIS A 19 38.91 -4.21 -9.46
CA HIS A 19 38.21 -5.36 -10.05
C HIS A 19 36.72 -5.06 -10.33
N THR A 20 36.14 -4.14 -9.57
CA THR A 20 34.77 -3.62 -9.72
C THR A 20 34.51 -3.04 -11.12
N HIS A 21 35.53 -2.50 -11.79
CA HIS A 21 35.42 -1.90 -13.13
C HIS A 21 35.99 -2.78 -14.25
N CYS A 22 36.41 -4.01 -13.94
CA CYS A 22 36.90 -4.95 -14.97
C CYS A 22 35.83 -5.19 -16.04
N TRP A 23 34.57 -5.34 -15.61
CA TRP A 23 33.43 -5.57 -16.49
C TRP A 23 33.20 -4.42 -17.49
N GLU A 24 33.35 -3.17 -17.05
CA GLU A 24 33.22 -1.99 -17.90
C GLU A 24 34.22 -1.97 -19.06
N VAL A 25 35.40 -2.56 -18.85
CA VAL A 25 36.46 -2.65 -19.87
C VAL A 25 36.24 -3.82 -20.83
N VAL A 26 35.70 -4.94 -20.34
CA VAL A 26 35.55 -6.16 -21.18
C VAL A 26 34.19 -6.29 -21.84
N LYS A 27 33.16 -5.55 -21.41
CA LYS A 27 31.78 -5.63 -21.94
C LYS A 27 31.66 -5.28 -23.43
N THR A 28 32.54 -4.41 -23.95
CA THR A 28 32.56 -4.03 -25.37
C THR A 28 33.41 -4.97 -26.23
N CYS A 29 34.15 -5.88 -25.60
CA CYS A 29 35.08 -6.77 -26.28
C CYS A 29 34.30 -7.86 -27.05
N LYS A 30 34.58 -8.01 -28.35
CA LYS A 30 33.84 -8.94 -29.24
C LYS A 30 33.81 -10.39 -28.76
N ARG A 31 34.78 -10.82 -27.92
CA ARG A 31 34.80 -12.14 -27.28
C ARG A 31 33.71 -12.38 -26.24
N PHE A 32 33.15 -11.30 -25.66
CA PHE A 32 32.15 -11.35 -24.60
C PHE A 32 30.81 -10.73 -25.03
N GLN A 33 30.70 -10.26 -26.28
CA GLN A 33 29.42 -9.93 -26.87
C GLN A 33 28.63 -11.22 -27.04
N ILE A 34 27.59 -11.39 -26.22
CA ILE A 34 26.63 -12.46 -26.42
C ILE A 34 25.83 -12.06 -27.66
N ILE A 35 26.03 -12.80 -28.75
CA ILE A 35 25.15 -12.71 -29.92
C ILE A 35 23.76 -13.12 -29.42
N PRO A 36 22.72 -12.28 -29.59
CA PRO A 36 21.38 -12.67 -29.20
C PRO A 36 20.92 -13.79 -30.13
N THR A 37 21.18 -15.03 -29.74
CA THR A 37 20.76 -16.24 -30.46
C THR A 37 19.33 -16.60 -30.07
N GLY A 38 18.41 -15.65 -30.16
CA GLY A 38 17.01 -15.87 -29.86
C GLY A 38 16.14 -14.65 -30.14
N PRO A 39 14.88 -14.85 -30.57
CA PRO A 39 13.94 -13.75 -30.77
C PRO A 39 13.72 -12.99 -29.46
N THR A 40 13.65 -11.67 -29.55
CA THR A 40 13.35 -10.76 -28.43
C THR A 40 12.04 -11.18 -27.77
N VAL A 41 12.15 -11.75 -26.56
CA VAL A 41 11.00 -12.02 -25.70
C VAL A 41 10.47 -10.68 -25.21
N VAL A 42 9.35 -10.24 -25.79
CA VAL A 42 8.57 -9.12 -25.26
C VAL A 42 7.95 -9.62 -23.97
N LEU A 43 8.41 -9.08 -22.84
CA LEU A 43 7.81 -9.33 -21.54
C LEU A 43 6.47 -8.59 -21.53
N ASN A 44 5.40 -9.28 -21.91
CA ASN A 44 4.05 -8.77 -21.72
C ASN A 44 3.82 -8.65 -20.22
N GLU A 45 3.46 -7.45 -19.75
CA GLU A 45 3.16 -7.17 -18.35
C GLU A 45 1.88 -7.93 -17.94
N THR A 46 2.05 -9.14 -17.41
CA THR A 46 0.97 -9.86 -16.71
C THR A 46 1.04 -9.52 -15.22
N PRO A 47 -0.01 -8.91 -14.62
CA PRO A 47 -0.06 -8.57 -13.21
C PRO A 47 0.07 -9.81 -12.31
N LEU A 48 1.00 -9.76 -11.36
CA LEU A 48 1.42 -10.90 -10.55
C LEU A 48 0.55 -11.15 -9.30
N HIS A 49 -0.76 -10.85 -9.34
CA HIS A 49 -1.62 -11.15 -8.19
C HIS A 49 -3.09 -11.34 -8.57
N GLU A 50 -3.48 -12.60 -8.79
CA GLU A 50 -4.76 -13.11 -8.31
C GLU A 50 -4.55 -14.54 -7.81
N THR A 51 -4.69 -14.71 -6.50
CA THR A 51 -4.82 -16.01 -5.85
C THR A 51 -6.28 -16.43 -5.92
N PRO A 52 -6.60 -17.62 -6.46
CA PRO A 52 -7.70 -18.40 -5.94
C PRO A 52 -7.17 -19.64 -5.24
N ALA A 53 -7.63 -19.84 -4.01
CA ALA A 53 -7.40 -21.03 -3.21
C ALA A 53 -7.80 -22.29 -3.99
N SER A 54 -6.89 -23.26 -4.12
CA SER A 54 -7.25 -24.63 -4.48
C SER A 54 -6.36 -25.60 -3.71
N ASP A 55 -7.05 -26.35 -2.85
CA ASP A 55 -6.57 -27.42 -2.00
C ASP A 55 -6.05 -28.60 -2.83
N SER A 56 -4.83 -29.06 -2.57
CA SER A 56 -4.34 -30.38 -2.95
C SER A 56 -3.13 -30.77 -2.10
N PRO A 57 -3.14 -31.95 -1.44
CA PRO A 57 -2.01 -32.42 -0.68
C PRO A 57 -0.95 -32.96 -1.64
N MET A 58 0.18 -32.25 -1.77
CA MET A 58 1.36 -32.77 -2.46
C MET A 58 2.08 -33.78 -1.55
N ASP A 59 1.55 -34.99 -1.47
CA ASP A 59 2.34 -36.14 -1.08
C ASP A 59 3.05 -36.67 -2.33
N SER A 60 4.34 -36.40 -2.43
CA SER A 60 5.23 -37.09 -3.37
C SER A 60 6.33 -37.75 -2.55
N PRO A 61 6.53 -39.06 -2.67
CA PRO A 61 7.47 -39.78 -1.83
C PRO A 61 8.88 -39.31 -2.11
N MET A 62 9.56 -38.87 -1.05
CA MET A 62 11.00 -38.64 -1.03
C MET A 62 11.71 -39.85 -1.65
N SER A 63 12.31 -39.67 -2.83
CA SER A 63 13.25 -40.63 -3.37
C SER A 63 14.43 -40.73 -2.41
N GLN A 64 14.59 -41.87 -1.74
CA GLN A 64 15.81 -42.19 -1.01
C GLN A 64 16.94 -42.30 -2.03
N ASP A 65 17.72 -41.22 -2.14
CA ASP A 65 18.97 -41.24 -2.88
C ASP A 65 19.91 -42.23 -2.17
N SER A 66 20.37 -43.24 -2.89
CA SER A 66 21.27 -44.25 -2.32
C SER A 66 22.58 -43.57 -1.91
N PRO A 67 23.28 -44.04 -0.86
CA PRO A 67 24.53 -43.40 -0.44
C PRO A 67 25.56 -43.46 -1.58
N ILE A 68 25.81 -42.32 -2.23
CA ILE A 68 26.95 -42.17 -3.13
C ILE A 68 28.22 -42.36 -2.31
N GLU A 69 28.99 -43.39 -2.66
CA GLU A 69 30.34 -43.60 -2.16
C GLU A 69 31.23 -42.49 -2.74
N ASN A 70 31.44 -41.42 -1.98
CA ASN A 70 32.28 -40.30 -2.40
C ASN A 70 33.75 -40.65 -2.14
N GLU A 71 34.52 -40.92 -3.19
CA GLU A 71 35.99 -41.00 -3.05
C GLU A 71 36.55 -39.68 -2.47
N PRO A 72 37.45 -39.74 -1.48
CA PRO A 72 38.01 -38.55 -0.87
C PRO A 72 38.92 -37.81 -1.87
N ARG A 73 38.49 -36.63 -2.30
CA ARG A 73 39.31 -35.72 -3.10
C ARG A 73 40.61 -35.36 -2.36
N PRO A 74 41.75 -35.27 -3.06
CA PRO A 74 43.03 -34.96 -2.43
C PRO A 74 42.97 -33.58 -1.74
N ILE A 75 43.36 -33.56 -0.47
CA ILE A 75 43.39 -32.35 0.37
C ILE A 75 44.47 -31.40 -0.15
N GLY A 76 44.02 -30.37 -0.85
CA GLY A 76 44.86 -29.24 -1.25
C GLY A 76 45.32 -28.44 -0.03
N ARG A 77 46.61 -28.11 0.03
CA ARG A 77 47.21 -27.25 1.07
C ARG A 77 46.55 -25.88 1.07
N LYS A 78 45.89 -25.49 2.18
CA LYS A 78 45.40 -24.12 2.38
C LYS A 78 46.52 -23.24 2.95
N ALA A 79 46.85 -22.14 2.28
CA ALA A 79 47.68 -21.09 2.86
C ALA A 79 46.86 -20.32 3.91
N ALA A 80 47.45 -20.04 5.08
CA ALA A 80 46.83 -19.24 6.12
C ALA A 80 46.59 -17.81 5.61
N LYS A 81 45.33 -17.46 5.34
CA LYS A 81 44.96 -16.10 4.96
C LYS A 81 44.87 -15.26 6.22
N ALA A 82 45.70 -14.22 6.32
CA ALA A 82 45.63 -13.26 7.42
C ALA A 82 44.22 -12.65 7.49
N LYS A 83 43.63 -12.66 8.69
CA LYS A 83 42.29 -12.13 8.97
C LYS A 83 42.36 -10.60 8.87
N ARG A 84 42.05 -10.06 7.69
CA ARG A 84 41.93 -8.61 7.50
C ARG A 84 40.71 -8.16 8.31
N GLY A 85 40.93 -7.36 9.36
CA GLY A 85 39.86 -6.84 10.22
C GLY A 85 38.84 -6.07 9.39
N SER A 86 37.57 -6.49 9.47
CA SER A 86 36.46 -5.87 8.75
C SER A 86 36.11 -4.54 9.40
N ASN A 87 36.30 -3.44 8.66
CA ASN A 87 36.01 -2.07 9.06
C ASN A 87 34.77 -1.49 8.33
N SER A 88 33.89 -2.35 7.82
CA SER A 88 32.72 -1.97 6.98
C SER A 88 31.38 -1.90 7.72
N SER A 89 31.36 -1.93 9.06
CA SER A 89 30.09 -2.10 9.82
C SER A 89 29.30 -0.81 10.04
N LYS A 90 29.95 0.37 10.12
CA LYS A 90 29.27 1.64 10.47
C LYS A 90 28.32 2.18 9.39
N ASN A 91 28.67 2.03 8.11
CA ASN A 91 27.85 2.56 7.01
C ASN A 91 26.65 1.66 6.71
N ALA A 92 26.77 0.35 6.92
CA ALA A 92 25.68 -0.60 6.71
C ALA A 92 24.57 -0.43 7.75
N SER A 93 24.93 -0.20 9.02
CA SER A 93 23.95 0.01 10.08
C SER A 93 23.15 1.31 9.88
N GLN A 94 23.82 2.40 9.46
CA GLN A 94 23.16 3.68 9.20
C GLN A 94 22.14 3.56 8.05
N PHE A 95 22.48 2.86 6.97
CA PHE A 95 21.58 2.66 5.84
C PHE A 95 20.30 1.89 6.22
N LEU A 96 20.42 0.83 7.03
CA LEU A 96 19.26 0.07 7.50
C LEU A 96 18.37 0.87 8.45
N GLU A 97 18.98 1.69 9.32
CA GLU A 97 18.25 2.58 10.21
C GLU A 97 17.48 3.66 9.42
N GLU A 98 18.08 4.18 8.35
CA GLU A 98 17.47 5.18 7.48
C GLU A 98 16.30 4.61 6.65
N LEU A 99 16.41 3.36 6.17
CA LEU A 99 15.28 2.65 5.58
C LEU A 99 14.11 2.48 6.56
N SER A 100 14.41 2.11 7.81
CA SER A 100 13.40 1.96 8.85
C SER A 100 12.68 3.28 9.14
N LYS A 101 13.42 4.39 9.24
CA LYS A 101 12.85 5.74 9.44
C LYS A 101 11.95 6.15 8.27
N HIS A 102 12.39 5.94 7.03
CA HIS A 102 11.59 6.25 5.85
C HIS A 102 10.31 5.42 5.78
N GLN A 103 10.38 4.13 6.12
CA GLN A 103 9.20 3.27 6.18
C GLN A 103 8.23 3.74 7.27
N ALA A 104 8.72 4.08 8.46
CA ALA A 104 7.88 4.56 9.56
C ALA A 104 7.16 5.87 9.21
N MET A 105 7.85 6.84 8.61
CA MET A 105 7.25 8.11 8.19
C MET A 105 6.15 7.91 7.14
N ARG A 106 6.37 7.01 6.17
CA ARG A 106 5.33 6.68 5.18
C ARG A 106 4.08 6.12 5.84
N ILE A 107 4.25 5.15 6.74
CA ILE A 107 3.12 4.54 7.46
C ILE A 107 2.35 5.58 8.28
N GLU A 108 3.06 6.46 8.99
CA GLU A 108 2.44 7.51 9.79
C GLU A 108 1.66 8.51 8.92
N MET A 109 2.21 8.90 7.77
CA MET A 109 1.53 9.79 6.82
C MET A 109 0.27 9.14 6.25
N ASP A 110 0.35 7.88 5.84
CA ASP A 110 -0.79 7.13 5.30
C ASP A 110 -1.90 6.98 6.35
N LEU A 111 -1.54 6.73 7.62
CA LEU A 111 -2.50 6.66 8.72
C LEU A 111 -3.19 8.01 8.97
N LYS A 112 -2.43 9.11 9.00
CA LYS A 112 -3.00 10.46 9.16
C LYS A 112 -3.93 10.82 8.01
N GLN A 113 -3.60 10.44 6.79
CA GLN A 113 -4.46 10.64 5.64
C GLN A 113 -5.76 9.85 5.77
N GLN A 114 -5.67 8.57 6.16
CA GLN A 114 -6.84 7.72 6.40
C GLN A 114 -7.75 8.28 7.49
N GLU A 115 -7.17 8.75 8.60
CA GLU A 115 -7.91 9.38 9.69
C GLU A 115 -8.64 10.65 9.23
N HIS A 116 -7.96 11.49 8.45
CA HIS A 116 -8.56 12.69 7.88
C HIS A 116 -9.74 12.36 6.95
N ASP A 117 -9.56 11.40 6.05
CA ASP A 117 -10.61 11.03 5.09
C ASP A 117 -11.83 10.41 5.79
N MET A 118 -11.59 9.62 6.84
CA MET A 118 -12.64 9.08 7.69
C MET A 118 -13.38 10.19 8.46
N ALA A 119 -12.67 11.19 8.99
CA ALA A 119 -13.28 12.32 9.69
C ALA A 119 -14.21 13.13 8.75
N VAL A 120 -13.76 13.38 7.52
CA VAL A 120 -14.58 14.06 6.49
C VAL A 120 -15.84 13.26 6.18
N GLN A 121 -15.75 11.92 6.04
CA GLN A 121 -16.94 11.09 5.81
C GLN A 121 -17.92 11.13 6.98
N VAL A 122 -17.42 11.09 8.22
CA VAL A 122 -18.26 11.18 9.42
C VAL A 122 -18.99 12.52 9.49
N GLU A 123 -18.31 13.63 9.23
CA GLU A 123 -18.93 14.96 9.17
C GLU A 123 -20.01 15.03 8.09
N TYR A 124 -19.72 14.53 6.88
CA TYR A 124 -20.70 14.48 5.80
C TYR A 124 -21.93 13.62 6.15
N ALA A 125 -21.72 12.49 6.84
CA ALA A 125 -22.82 11.64 7.31
C ALA A 125 -23.71 12.37 8.34
N LYS A 126 -23.09 13.09 9.29
CA LYS A 126 -23.83 13.91 10.28
C LYS A 126 -24.65 15.01 9.61
N GLU A 127 -24.06 15.72 8.64
CA GLU A 127 -24.75 16.77 7.87
C GLU A 127 -25.99 16.21 7.18
N ARG A 128 -25.86 15.02 6.56
CA ARG A 128 -26.99 14.34 5.91
C ARG A 128 -28.10 13.94 6.88
N GLU A 129 -27.75 13.48 8.08
CA GLU A 129 -28.73 13.18 9.14
C GLU A 129 -29.43 14.45 9.62
N TYR A 130 -28.69 15.55 9.77
CA TYR A 130 -29.26 16.84 10.16
C TYR A 130 -30.30 17.32 9.15
N VAL A 131 -29.95 17.31 7.85
CA VAL A 131 -30.88 17.67 6.76
C VAL A 131 -32.11 16.75 6.75
N ARG A 132 -31.94 15.45 7.04
CA ARG A 132 -33.09 14.52 7.13
C ARG A 132 -34.01 14.91 8.30
N LYS A 133 -33.43 15.17 9.46
CA LYS A 133 -34.17 15.54 10.69
C LYS A 133 -34.89 16.87 10.54
N GLU A 134 -34.29 17.84 9.86
CA GLU A 134 -34.92 19.13 9.58
C GLU A 134 -36.15 18.98 8.66
N ARG A 135 -36.05 18.15 7.62
CA ARG A 135 -37.20 17.82 6.76
C ARG A 135 -38.31 17.09 7.52
N GLU A 136 -37.96 16.26 8.49
CA GLU A 136 -38.92 15.59 9.36
C GLU A 136 -39.62 16.55 10.29
N TYR A 137 -38.87 17.45 10.95
CA TYR A 137 -39.44 18.49 11.79
C TYR A 137 -40.43 19.38 11.03
N VAL A 138 -40.10 19.77 9.79
CA VAL A 138 -41.01 20.53 8.93
C VAL A 138 -42.27 19.72 8.60
N ARG A 139 -42.17 18.41 8.35
CA ARG A 139 -43.34 17.55 8.13
C ARG A 139 -44.22 17.49 9.38
N GLU A 140 -43.62 17.30 10.55
CA GLU A 140 -44.33 17.24 11.84
C GLU A 140 -45.10 18.54 12.11
N GLN A 141 -44.47 19.70 11.92
CA GLN A 141 -45.10 21.02 12.06
C GLN A 141 -46.31 21.19 11.13
N ASN A 142 -46.23 20.69 9.90
CA ASN A 142 -47.36 20.74 8.97
C ASN A 142 -48.51 19.83 9.39
N ILE A 143 -48.21 18.66 9.96
CA ILE A 143 -49.22 17.73 10.50
C ILE A 143 -49.88 18.36 11.72
N GLU A 144 -49.09 18.84 12.69
CA GLU A 144 -49.60 19.51 13.90
C GLU A 144 -50.49 20.70 13.55
N LYS A 145 -50.07 21.52 12.58
CA LYS A 145 -50.88 22.63 12.08
C LYS A 145 -52.20 22.14 11.49
N LYS A 146 -52.18 21.12 10.64
CA LYS A 146 -53.38 20.55 10.02
C LYS A 146 -54.32 19.94 11.06
N ASP A 147 -53.79 19.27 12.07
CA ASP A 147 -54.58 18.71 13.17
C ASP A 147 -55.24 19.81 14.00
N ARG A 148 -54.51 20.89 14.31
CA ARG A 148 -55.07 22.07 14.99
C ARG A 148 -56.19 22.72 14.18
N GLU A 149 -56.00 22.88 12.86
CA GLU A 149 -57.04 23.43 11.97
C GLU A 149 -58.28 22.53 11.93
N THR A 150 -58.09 21.21 11.91
CA THR A 150 -59.19 20.23 11.93
C THR A 150 -59.98 20.32 13.23
N MET A 151 -59.30 20.33 14.39
CA MET A 151 -59.94 20.51 15.70
C MET A 151 -60.69 21.84 15.82
N ALA A 152 -60.17 22.92 15.21
CA ALA A 152 -60.82 24.22 15.20
C ALA A 152 -62.10 24.23 14.34
N MET A 153 -62.08 23.58 13.17
CA MET A 153 -63.25 23.44 12.29
C MET A 153 -64.36 22.65 12.98
N ASP A 154 -64.04 21.51 13.60
CA ASP A 154 -65.01 20.70 14.34
C ASP A 154 -65.65 21.47 15.51
N THR A 155 -64.86 22.27 16.22
CA THR A 155 -65.36 23.13 17.30
C THR A 155 -66.33 24.20 16.78
N SER A 156 -66.01 24.82 15.63
CA SER A 156 -66.87 25.85 15.03
C SER A 156 -68.21 25.28 14.54
N HIS A 157 -68.20 24.08 13.95
CA HIS A 157 -69.40 23.39 13.50
C HIS A 157 -70.32 23.02 14.68
N MET A 158 -69.74 22.61 15.81
CA MET A 158 -70.50 22.35 17.04
C MET A 158 -71.03 23.62 17.71
N ALA A 159 -70.29 24.73 17.68
CA ALA A 159 -70.75 26.01 18.23
C ALA A 159 -71.95 26.58 17.43
N VAL A 160 -71.96 26.39 16.11
CA VAL A 160 -73.08 26.77 15.24
C VAL A 160 -74.30 25.86 15.46
N SER A 161 -74.09 24.54 15.66
CA SER A 161 -75.19 23.61 15.92
C SER A 161 -75.81 23.76 17.31
N MET A 162 -75.06 24.24 18.30
CA MET A 162 -75.55 24.54 19.66
C MET A 162 -76.18 25.94 19.82
N GLY A 163 -76.29 26.73 18.75
CA GLY A 163 -77.17 27.91 18.73
C GLY A 163 -76.77 29.04 19.68
N PHE A 164 -75.49 29.42 19.73
CA PHE A 164 -75.11 30.74 20.25
C PHE A 164 -75.47 31.83 19.20
N GLY A 165 -76.76 32.09 19.08
CA GLY A 165 -77.29 33.24 18.35
C GLY A 165 -76.81 34.52 19.02
N SER A 166 -76.15 35.37 18.23
CA SER A 166 -75.75 36.72 18.62
C SER A 166 -76.98 37.57 18.91
N TYR A 167 -77.31 37.73 20.19
CA TYR A 167 -78.23 38.76 20.65
C TYR A 167 -77.59 40.13 20.42
N THR A 168 -77.94 40.76 19.30
CA THR A 168 -77.69 42.19 19.08
C THR A 168 -78.71 42.96 19.91
N SER A 169 -78.26 43.48 21.06
CA SER A 169 -79.08 44.35 21.91
C SER A 169 -79.22 45.70 21.22
N SER A 170 -80.38 45.94 20.63
CA SER A 170 -80.78 47.22 20.06
C SER A 170 -81.20 48.14 21.21
N ALA A 171 -80.35 49.06 21.61
CA ALA A 171 -80.70 50.11 22.57
C ALA A 171 -81.41 51.25 21.83
N SER A 172 -82.64 51.55 22.22
CA SER A 172 -83.37 52.80 21.93
C SER A 172 -83.54 53.59 23.21
#